data_AF-A0A947EMR5-F1
#
_entry.id   AF-A0A947EMR5-F1
#
_cell.length_a   1.000
_cell.length_b   1.000
_cell.length_c   1.000
_cell.angle_alpha   90.00
_cell.angle_beta   90.00
_cell.angle_gamma   90.00
#
_symmetry.space_group_name_H-M   'P 1'
#
loop_
_entity.id
_entity.type
_entity.pdbx_description
1 polymer ?
#
loop_
_entity_poly.entity_id
_entity_poly.type
_entity_poly.pdbx_seq_one_letter_code
_entity_poly.pdbx_strand_id
1 'polypeptide(L)'
;MSTQKFATKALHSGHDVSSNTGTRAVPIYQSTAYVFDDSEHAANLFSLAETGNIYTRINNPTNDILEQRLAALEGGIAAVVTASGTAAISTTLLTLLRAGDHIVASNSLYGGTYNLLNVTLPRHGIATTFVDPGDPENFINAAQENTRVFFIESLGNPKLDVLDIESISKQAKAFKVPLIVDNTVATPYLLNPIEYGANIVIHSLTKYINGNGTALGGAIIDAGTFDWANGKFPEFTEP
;
A
#
# COMPACT_ATOMS: atom_id res chain seq x y z
N MET A 1 -18.41 -7.71 7.31
CA MET A 1 -18.65 -6.67 8.35
C MET A 1 -20.06 -6.11 8.17
N SER A 2 -20.85 -5.79 9.22
CA SER A 2 -22.15 -5.12 8.98
C SER A 2 -21.92 -3.72 8.39
N THR A 3 -22.81 -3.25 7.52
CA THR A 3 -22.70 -1.93 6.85
C THR A 3 -22.58 -0.78 7.87
N GLN A 4 -23.29 -0.87 8.99
CA GLN A 4 -23.20 0.11 10.08
C GLN A 4 -21.80 0.18 10.72
N LYS A 5 -21.10 -0.96 10.85
CA LYS A 5 -19.73 -0.99 11.40
C LYS A 5 -18.72 -0.37 10.43
N PHE A 6 -18.88 -0.59 9.12
CA PHE A 6 -18.03 0.05 8.11
C PHE A 6 -18.22 1.56 8.08
N ALA A 7 -19.47 2.04 7.97
CA ALA A 7 -19.76 3.47 7.90
C ALA A 7 -19.28 4.21 9.15
N THR A 8 -19.42 3.61 10.33
CA THR A 8 -18.89 4.18 11.59
C THR A 8 -17.37 4.29 11.55
N LYS A 9 -16.65 3.24 11.13
CA LYS A 9 -15.19 3.30 10.96
C LYS A 9 -14.77 4.37 9.95
N ALA A 10 -15.46 4.46 8.82
CA ALA A 10 -15.17 5.44 7.77
C ALA A 10 -15.32 6.89 8.25
N LEU A 11 -16.19 7.13 9.24
CA LEU A 11 -16.41 8.45 9.82
C LEU A 11 -15.51 8.76 11.02
N HIS A 12 -15.09 7.75 11.79
CA HIS A 12 -14.51 7.96 13.12
C HIS A 12 -13.08 7.44 13.31
N SER A 13 -12.64 6.42 12.57
CA SER A 13 -11.31 5.84 12.79
C SER A 13 -10.20 6.89 12.61
N GLY A 14 -9.17 6.79 13.44
CA GLY A 14 -8.00 7.68 13.46
C GLY A 14 -8.20 9.02 14.18
N HIS A 15 -9.43 9.54 14.28
CA HIS A 15 -9.65 10.87 14.88
C HIS A 15 -10.13 10.78 16.34
N ASP A 16 -9.20 10.89 17.28
CA ASP A 16 -9.52 11.11 18.68
C ASP A 16 -9.78 12.60 18.95
N VAL A 17 -11.00 12.92 19.37
CA VAL A 17 -11.41 14.30 19.67
C VAL A 17 -10.79 14.80 20.97
N SER A 18 -10.46 13.92 21.91
CA SER A 18 -9.90 14.30 23.21
C SER A 18 -8.47 14.81 23.10
N SER A 19 -7.69 14.28 22.15
CA SER A 19 -6.33 14.74 21.84
C SER A 19 -6.29 16.01 20.97
N ASN A 20 -7.42 16.40 20.36
CA ASN A 20 -7.52 17.55 19.46
C ASN A 20 -8.44 18.66 20.01
N THR A 21 -8.37 18.97 21.31
CA THR A 21 -9.13 20.06 21.95
C THR A 21 -10.66 19.95 21.81
N GLY A 22 -11.18 18.75 21.53
CA GLY A 22 -12.60 18.49 21.32
C GLY A 22 -13.11 18.81 19.91
N THR A 23 -12.24 19.09 18.93
CA THR A 23 -12.71 19.43 17.57
C THR A 23 -13.36 18.22 16.90
N ARG A 24 -14.57 18.42 16.36
CA ARG A 24 -15.26 17.35 15.61
C ARG A 24 -14.64 17.13 14.23
N ALA A 25 -14.27 18.21 13.56
CA ALA A 25 -13.50 18.13 12.32
C ALA A 25 -12.03 17.81 12.63
N VAL A 26 -11.39 17.09 11.71
CA VAL A 26 -9.95 16.86 11.74
C VAL A 26 -9.23 18.20 11.51
N PRO A 27 -8.34 18.64 12.41
CA PRO A 27 -7.53 19.84 12.17
C PRO A 27 -6.60 19.65 10.97
N ILE A 28 -6.35 20.74 10.23
CA ILE A 28 -5.42 20.75 9.09
C ILE A 28 -4.06 21.26 9.58
N TYR A 29 -3.11 20.34 9.74
CA TYR A 29 -1.74 20.64 10.14
C TYR A 29 -0.90 21.03 8.91
N GLN A 30 -1.13 22.23 8.39
CA GLN A 30 -0.40 22.80 7.25
C GLN A 30 0.97 23.37 7.69
N SER A 31 1.83 22.49 8.22
CA SER A 31 3.19 22.82 8.65
C SER A 31 4.22 22.00 7.89
N THR A 32 5.47 22.46 7.87
CA THR A 32 6.61 21.75 7.27
C THR A 32 7.36 20.90 8.29
N ALA A 33 7.45 21.38 9.53
CA ALA A 33 8.24 20.81 10.62
C ALA A 33 7.55 21.03 11.97
N TYR A 34 8.05 20.34 13.01
CA TYR A 34 7.52 20.37 14.37
C TYR A 34 8.63 20.74 15.35
N VAL A 35 8.25 21.45 16.41
CA VAL A 35 9.18 21.90 17.46
C VAL A 35 9.45 20.74 18.41
N PHE A 36 10.71 20.56 18.80
CA PHE A 36 11.12 19.61 19.84
C PHE A 36 11.05 20.27 21.21
N ASP A 37 10.74 19.49 22.24
CA ASP A 37 10.73 19.99 23.62
C ASP A 37 12.15 20.35 24.09
N ASP A 38 13.13 19.50 23.76
CA ASP A 38 14.54 19.70 24.00
C ASP A 38 15.42 18.86 23.05
N SER A 39 16.74 18.86 23.24
CA SER A 39 17.69 18.11 22.41
C SER A 39 17.63 16.59 22.61
N GLU A 40 17.19 16.12 23.77
CA GLU A 40 17.05 14.68 24.05
C GLU A 40 15.81 14.12 23.33
N HIS A 41 14.68 14.82 23.41
CA HIS A 41 13.48 14.50 22.62
C HIS A 41 13.82 14.46 21.12
N ALA A 42 14.55 15.44 20.59
CA ALA A 42 14.99 15.42 19.20
C ALA A 42 15.80 14.15 18.85
N ALA A 43 16.78 13.79 19.68
CA ALA A 43 17.60 12.59 19.47
C ALA A 43 16.76 11.31 19.47
N ASN A 44 15.80 11.19 20.41
CA ASN A 44 14.91 10.04 20.53
C ASN A 44 14.01 9.86 19.30
N LEU A 45 13.50 10.96 18.74
CA LEU A 45 12.68 10.91 17.52
C LEU A 45 13.50 10.44 16.31
N PHE A 46 14.72 10.94 16.11
CA PHE A 46 15.57 10.55 14.98
C PHE A 46 16.10 9.12 15.10
N SER A 47 16.28 8.60 16.31
CA SER A 47 16.67 7.20 16.54
C SER A 47 15.49 6.23 16.59
N LEU A 48 14.26 6.71 16.38
CA LEU A 48 13.02 5.94 16.52
C LEU A 48 12.80 5.34 17.91
N ALA A 49 13.45 5.89 18.94
CA ALA A 49 13.26 5.48 20.33
C ALA A 49 11.97 6.04 20.92
N GLU A 50 11.47 7.14 20.34
CA GLU A 50 10.20 7.77 20.67
C GLU A 50 9.40 8.05 19.39
N THR A 51 8.07 7.93 19.49
CA THR A 51 7.17 8.26 18.38
C THR A 51 6.80 9.74 18.40
N GLY A 52 6.97 10.44 17.28
CA GLY A 52 6.59 11.83 17.19
C GLY A 52 6.79 12.39 15.78
N ASN A 53 6.35 13.62 15.58
CA ASN A 53 6.46 14.28 14.29
C ASN A 53 7.77 15.06 14.19
N ILE A 54 8.46 14.92 13.05
CA ILE A 54 9.72 15.64 12.78
C ILE A 54 9.53 16.58 11.59
N TYR A 55 9.21 16.01 10.43
CA TYR A 55 8.95 16.72 9.19
C TYR A 55 7.76 16.11 8.47
N THR A 56 6.90 16.96 7.89
CA THR A 56 5.70 16.55 7.14
C THR A 56 5.98 15.60 5.97
N ARG A 57 7.21 15.60 5.44
CA ARG A 57 7.64 14.64 4.40
C ARG A 57 7.66 13.18 4.90
N ILE A 58 7.80 12.97 6.21
CA ILE A 58 7.86 11.63 6.84
C ILE A 58 6.52 11.33 7.50
N ASN A 59 6.00 12.24 8.33
CA ASN A 59 4.72 12.09 9.02
C ASN A 59 4.06 13.44 9.29
N ASN A 60 2.72 13.45 9.31
CA ASN A 60 1.90 14.64 9.55
C ASN A 60 0.59 14.22 10.23
N PRO A 61 0.12 14.89 11.30
CA PRO A 61 -1.07 14.44 12.04
C PRO A 61 -2.36 14.38 11.21
N THR A 62 -2.53 15.26 10.21
CA THR A 62 -3.70 15.19 9.31
C THR A 62 -3.62 13.95 8.42
N ASN A 63 -2.43 13.61 7.93
CA ASN A 63 -2.19 12.43 7.10
C ASN A 63 -2.30 11.14 7.91
N ASP A 64 -1.76 11.11 9.13
CA ASP A 64 -1.80 9.96 10.04
C ASP A 64 -3.25 9.53 10.35
N ILE A 65 -4.16 10.48 10.56
CA ILE A 65 -5.59 10.18 10.71
C ILE A 65 -6.18 9.49 9.47
N LEU A 66 -5.78 9.92 8.26
CA LEU A 66 -6.20 9.28 7.01
C LEU A 66 -5.59 7.88 6.87
N GLU A 67 -4.31 7.72 7.20
CA GLU A 67 -3.58 6.45 7.19
C GLU A 67 -4.24 5.43 8.13
N GLN A 68 -4.43 5.77 9.39
CA GLN A 68 -5.10 4.92 10.39
C GLN A 68 -6.52 4.55 9.95
N ARG A 69 -7.25 5.49 9.34
CA ARG A 69 -8.60 5.24 8.85
C ARG A 69 -8.61 4.25 7.70
N LEU A 70 -7.73 4.42 6.72
CA LEU A 70 -7.61 3.51 5.58
C LEU A 70 -7.18 2.10 6.04
N ALA A 71 -6.19 2.01 6.94
CA ALA A 71 -5.79 0.74 7.54
C ALA A 71 -6.97 0.05 8.24
N ALA A 72 -7.76 0.78 9.04
CA ALA A 72 -8.92 0.23 9.74
C ALA A 72 -10.08 -0.23 8.83
N LEU A 73 -10.20 0.36 7.64
CA LEU A 73 -11.22 0.02 6.62
C LEU A 73 -10.81 -1.19 5.78
N GLU A 74 -9.54 -1.25 5.37
CA GLU A 74 -8.97 -2.42 4.68
C GLU A 74 -8.66 -3.58 5.65
N GLY A 75 -8.64 -3.35 6.96
CA GLY A 75 -8.26 -4.38 7.93
C GLY A 75 -6.76 -4.66 7.97
N GLY A 76 -5.94 -3.70 7.54
CA GLY A 76 -4.49 -3.73 7.70
C GLY A 76 -4.02 -3.22 9.07
N ILE A 77 -2.72 -3.32 9.31
CA ILE A 77 -2.09 -2.88 10.57
C ILE A 77 -1.58 -1.44 10.50
N ALA A 78 -1.26 -0.94 9.31
CA ALA A 78 -0.73 0.39 9.08
C ALA A 78 -0.98 0.82 7.63
N ALA A 79 -0.88 2.12 7.37
CA ALA A 79 -0.90 2.66 6.02
C ALA A 79 0.06 3.85 5.90
N VAL A 80 0.47 4.16 4.67
CA VAL A 80 1.22 5.36 4.31
C VAL A 80 0.54 6.03 3.12
N VAL A 81 0.26 7.34 3.23
CA VAL A 81 -0.29 8.12 2.12
C VAL A 81 0.81 8.76 1.28
N THR A 82 0.53 8.89 -0.02
CA THR A 82 1.47 9.44 -1.00
C THR A 82 0.77 10.46 -1.90
N ALA A 83 1.56 11.19 -2.70
CA ALA A 83 1.06 12.25 -3.57
C ALA A 83 0.10 11.77 -4.68
N SER A 84 0.13 10.48 -5.05
CA SER A 84 -0.73 9.91 -6.09
C SER A 84 -0.74 8.38 -6.02
N GLY A 85 -1.71 7.71 -6.67
CA GLY A 85 -1.68 6.25 -6.79
C GLY A 85 -0.39 5.71 -7.44
N THR A 86 0.14 6.38 -8.46
CA THR A 86 1.42 5.99 -9.08
C THR A 86 2.60 6.16 -8.13
N ALA A 87 2.58 7.17 -7.26
CA ALA A 87 3.57 7.31 -6.20
C ALA A 87 3.45 6.18 -5.16
N ALA A 88 2.24 5.76 -4.79
CA ALA A 88 2.05 4.60 -3.92
C ALA A 88 2.65 3.31 -4.53
N ILE A 89 2.35 3.02 -5.80
CA ILE A 89 2.94 1.87 -6.52
C ILE A 89 4.46 1.97 -6.58
N SER A 90 4.99 3.12 -7.01
CA SER A 90 6.44 3.30 -7.17
C SER A 90 7.17 3.21 -5.84
N THR A 91 6.67 3.86 -4.78
CA THR A 91 7.25 3.79 -3.44
C THR A 91 7.24 2.35 -2.94
N THR A 92 6.13 1.62 -3.11
CA THR A 92 6.06 0.21 -2.68
C THR A 92 7.10 -0.62 -3.41
N LEU A 93 7.14 -0.58 -4.74
CA LEU A 93 8.06 -1.40 -5.53
C LEU A 93 9.52 -1.03 -5.30
N LEU A 94 9.87 0.26 -5.21
CA LEU A 94 11.25 0.69 -4.98
C LEU A 94 11.72 0.48 -3.53
N THR A 95 10.79 0.31 -2.58
CA THR A 95 11.13 -0.11 -1.21
C THR A 95 11.43 -1.60 -1.16
N LEU A 96 10.78 -2.41 -2.00
CA LEU A 96 10.91 -3.88 -1.98
C LEU A 96 11.96 -4.44 -2.94
N LEU A 97 12.32 -3.69 -3.99
CA LEU A 97 13.05 -4.21 -5.14
C LEU A 97 14.32 -3.41 -5.41
N ARG A 98 15.35 -4.12 -5.88
CA ARG A 98 16.61 -3.57 -6.37
C ARG A 98 16.93 -4.08 -7.78
N ALA A 99 17.97 -3.51 -8.37
CA ALA A 99 18.47 -3.98 -9.67
C ALA A 99 18.80 -5.48 -9.63
N GLY A 100 18.31 -6.21 -10.62
CA GLY A 100 18.40 -7.68 -10.70
C GLY A 100 17.17 -8.41 -10.18
N ASP A 101 16.24 -7.75 -9.49
CA ASP A 101 14.99 -8.38 -9.05
C ASP A 101 13.95 -8.48 -10.18
N HIS A 102 12.98 -9.36 -9.94
CA HIS A 102 11.93 -9.67 -10.89
C HIS A 102 10.53 -9.59 -10.25
N ILE A 103 9.56 -9.14 -11.05
CA ILE A 103 8.13 -9.06 -10.71
C ILE A 103 7.36 -10.02 -11.61
N VAL A 104 6.37 -10.72 -11.07
CA VAL A 104 5.32 -11.36 -11.90
C VAL A 104 4.04 -10.55 -11.73
N ALA A 105 3.46 -10.08 -12.83
CA ALA A 105 2.29 -9.22 -12.79
C ALA A 105 1.17 -9.71 -13.72
N SER A 106 -0.07 -9.41 -13.38
CA SER A 106 -1.20 -9.55 -14.31
C SER A 106 -0.94 -8.74 -15.59
N ASN A 107 -1.41 -9.21 -16.74
CA ASN A 107 -1.42 -8.45 -18.00
C ASN A 107 -2.64 -7.51 -18.14
N SER A 108 -3.61 -7.58 -17.22
CA SER A 108 -4.79 -6.71 -17.15
C SER A 108 -4.54 -5.58 -16.14
N LEU A 109 -3.74 -4.58 -16.53
CA LEU A 109 -3.34 -3.46 -15.67
C LEU A 109 -3.74 -2.11 -16.26
N TYR A 110 -3.91 -1.12 -15.40
CA TYR A 110 -3.95 0.30 -15.78
C TYR A 110 -2.72 0.64 -16.61
N GLY A 111 -2.92 1.34 -17.73
CA GLY A 111 -1.86 1.63 -18.69
C GLY A 111 -0.64 2.35 -18.10
N GLY A 112 -0.85 3.21 -17.08
CA GLY A 112 0.25 3.85 -16.35
C GLY A 112 1.08 2.87 -15.52
N THR A 113 0.42 1.91 -14.86
CA THR A 113 1.08 0.83 -14.11
C THR A 113 1.83 -0.09 -15.05
N TYR A 114 1.19 -0.49 -16.16
CA TYR A 114 1.86 -1.28 -17.19
C TYR A 114 3.12 -0.59 -17.72
N ASN A 115 3.05 0.72 -18.01
CA ASN A 115 4.20 1.49 -18.47
C ASN A 115 5.33 1.58 -17.41
N LEU A 116 4.98 1.77 -16.14
CA LEU A 116 5.94 1.74 -15.03
C LEU A 116 6.71 0.40 -15.01
N LEU A 117 5.99 -0.72 -15.05
CA LEU A 117 6.56 -2.07 -14.97
C LEU A 117 7.33 -2.48 -16.23
N ASN A 118 6.86 -2.09 -17.43
CA ASN A 118 7.41 -2.53 -18.71
C ASN A 118 8.51 -1.61 -19.28
N VAL A 119 8.54 -0.33 -18.87
CA VAL A 119 9.44 0.67 -19.47
C VAL A 119 10.33 1.34 -18.42
N THR A 120 9.75 1.78 -17.30
CA THR A 120 10.51 2.57 -16.32
C THR A 120 11.39 1.68 -15.45
N LEU A 121 10.83 0.64 -14.82
CA LEU A 121 11.57 -0.26 -13.93
C LEU A 121 12.71 -1.03 -14.62
N PRO A 122 12.60 -1.47 -15.90
CA PRO A 122 13.72 -2.09 -16.60
C PRO A 122 14.94 -1.18 -16.74
N ARG A 123 14.76 0.15 -16.79
CA ARG A 123 15.89 1.11 -16.79
C ARG A 123 16.63 1.16 -15.45
N HIS A 124 15.99 0.68 -14.38
CA HIS A 124 16.57 0.49 -13.05
C HIS A 124 16.99 -0.97 -12.80
N GLY A 125 16.98 -1.82 -13.84
CA GLY A 125 17.39 -3.21 -13.74
C GLY A 125 16.35 -4.14 -13.09
N ILE A 126 15.09 -3.71 -12.95
CA ILE A 126 14.01 -4.53 -12.41
C ILE A 126 13.14 -5.02 -13.59
N ALA A 127 13.04 -6.34 -13.75
CA ALA A 127 12.29 -6.93 -14.85
C ALA A 127 10.88 -7.36 -14.42
N THR A 128 9.94 -7.42 -15.37
CA THR A 128 8.58 -7.91 -15.11
C THR A 128 8.20 -8.95 -16.16
N THR A 129 7.64 -10.08 -15.71
CA THR A 129 6.91 -11.02 -16.58
C THR A 129 5.41 -10.82 -16.39
N PHE A 130 4.70 -10.57 -17.48
CA PHE A 130 3.25 -10.40 -17.48
C PHE A 130 2.54 -11.72 -17.80
N VAL A 131 1.52 -12.06 -17.02
CA VAL A 131 0.77 -13.32 -17.15
C VAL A 131 -0.73 -13.08 -17.27
N ASP A 132 -1.45 -14.04 -17.86
CA ASP A 132 -2.92 -14.04 -17.81
C ASP A 132 -3.38 -14.40 -16.39
N PRO A 133 -4.07 -13.49 -15.69
CA PRO A 133 -4.49 -13.74 -14.31
C PRO A 133 -5.73 -14.65 -14.20
N GLY A 134 -6.37 -15.01 -15.32
CA GLY A 134 -7.49 -15.95 -15.35
C GLY A 134 -7.11 -17.39 -14.96
N ASP A 135 -5.82 -17.71 -15.00
CA ASP A 135 -5.25 -18.95 -14.49
C ASP A 135 -4.16 -18.63 -13.44
N PRO A 136 -4.46 -18.82 -12.14
CA PRO A 136 -3.52 -18.55 -11.05
C PRO A 136 -2.17 -19.28 -11.18
N GLU A 137 -2.11 -20.47 -11.79
CA GLU A 137 -0.86 -21.23 -11.93
C GLU A 137 0.17 -20.49 -12.80
N ASN A 138 -0.26 -19.60 -13.68
CA ASN A 138 0.66 -18.79 -14.48
C ASN A 138 1.62 -17.94 -13.64
N PHE A 139 1.20 -17.52 -12.43
CA PHE A 139 2.06 -16.70 -11.57
C PHE A 139 3.29 -17.47 -11.08
N ILE A 140 3.10 -18.70 -10.61
CA ILE A 140 4.22 -19.53 -10.14
C ILE A 140 5.06 -20.05 -11.32
N ASN A 141 4.43 -20.37 -12.45
CA ASN A 141 5.13 -20.82 -13.66
C ASN A 141 6.04 -19.74 -14.25
N ALA A 142 5.67 -18.46 -14.11
CA ALA A 142 6.50 -17.31 -14.51
C ALA A 142 7.51 -16.87 -13.45
N ALA A 143 7.46 -17.44 -12.23
CA ALA A 143 8.36 -17.06 -11.16
C ALA A 143 9.79 -17.55 -11.43
N GLN A 144 10.76 -16.72 -11.05
CA GLN A 144 12.19 -16.94 -11.16
C GLN A 144 12.81 -16.84 -9.77
N GLU A 145 14.03 -17.32 -9.57
CA GLU A 145 14.71 -17.27 -8.26
C GLU A 145 14.80 -15.84 -7.69
N ASN A 146 15.02 -14.86 -8.56
CA ASN A 146 15.03 -13.43 -8.26
C ASN A 146 13.62 -12.79 -8.24
N THR A 147 12.53 -13.54 -8.39
CA THR A 147 11.18 -12.98 -8.19
C THR A 147 11.01 -12.55 -6.74
N ARG A 148 10.51 -11.33 -6.55
CA ARG A 148 10.29 -10.73 -5.24
C ARG A 148 8.86 -10.28 -4.99
N VAL A 149 8.03 -10.11 -6.01
CA VAL A 149 6.65 -9.60 -5.84
C VAL A 149 5.73 -10.22 -6.88
N PHE A 150 4.50 -10.55 -6.46
CA PHE A 150 3.35 -10.73 -7.36
C PHE A 150 2.44 -9.49 -7.31
N PHE A 151 2.05 -8.96 -8.47
CA PHE A 151 1.25 -7.72 -8.57
C PHE A 151 -0.02 -7.92 -9.41
N ILE A 152 -1.17 -7.52 -8.88
CA ILE A 152 -2.47 -7.57 -9.57
C ILE A 152 -3.32 -6.33 -9.29
N GLU A 153 -4.36 -6.12 -10.10
CA GLU A 153 -5.45 -5.18 -9.83
C GLU A 153 -6.70 -5.98 -9.46
N SER A 154 -7.47 -5.52 -8.47
CA SER A 154 -8.69 -6.23 -8.03
C SER A 154 -9.73 -6.38 -9.14
N LEU A 155 -9.80 -5.38 -10.01
CA LEU A 155 -10.56 -5.39 -11.26
C LEU A 155 -9.60 -4.95 -12.37
N GLY A 156 -9.27 -5.86 -13.27
CA GLY A 156 -8.27 -5.59 -14.30
C GLY A 156 -8.77 -4.60 -15.35
N ASN A 157 -7.84 -3.80 -15.87
CA ASN A 157 -8.11 -2.79 -16.88
C ASN A 157 -7.57 -3.25 -18.25
N PRO A 158 -8.29 -3.07 -19.37
CA PRO A 158 -9.66 -2.56 -19.53
C PRO A 158 -10.74 -3.64 -19.50
N LYS A 159 -10.37 -4.91 -19.28
CA LYS A 159 -11.28 -6.06 -19.41
C LYS A 159 -12.35 -6.13 -18.31
N LEU A 160 -12.13 -5.45 -17.18
CA LEU A 160 -12.94 -5.56 -15.95
C LEU A 160 -13.04 -7.02 -15.47
N ASP A 161 -11.98 -7.78 -15.67
CA ASP A 161 -11.82 -9.12 -15.16
C ASP A 161 -11.70 -9.10 -13.63
N VAL A 162 -12.51 -9.95 -12.99
CA VAL A 162 -12.47 -10.17 -11.54
C VAL A 162 -11.55 -11.36 -11.30
N LEU A 163 -10.47 -11.12 -10.58
CA LEU A 163 -9.41 -12.12 -10.38
C LEU A 163 -9.67 -12.97 -9.14
N ASP A 164 -9.27 -14.24 -9.19
CA ASP A 164 -9.27 -15.12 -8.01
C ASP A 164 -8.05 -14.79 -7.12
N ILE A 165 -8.18 -13.74 -6.31
CA ILE A 165 -7.13 -13.25 -5.41
C ILE A 165 -6.70 -14.34 -4.43
N GLU A 166 -7.62 -15.18 -3.94
CA GLU A 166 -7.31 -16.23 -2.97
C GLU A 166 -6.41 -17.31 -3.59
N SER A 167 -6.73 -17.74 -4.81
CA SER A 167 -5.91 -18.71 -5.53
C SER A 167 -4.55 -18.13 -5.93
N ILE A 168 -4.47 -16.87 -6.35
CA ILE A 168 -3.19 -16.19 -6.64
C ILE A 168 -2.36 -16.03 -5.35
N SER A 169 -2.99 -15.70 -4.22
CA SER A 169 -2.33 -15.62 -2.90
C SER A 169 -1.69 -16.94 -2.50
N LYS A 170 -2.34 -18.09 -2.80
CA LYS A 170 -1.75 -19.42 -2.56
C LYS A 170 -0.44 -19.61 -3.34
N GLN A 171 -0.38 -19.14 -4.59
CA GLN A 171 0.85 -19.19 -5.40
C GLN A 171 1.94 -18.26 -4.85
N ALA A 172 1.57 -17.05 -4.45
CA ALA A 172 2.50 -16.09 -3.84
C ALA A 172 3.14 -16.65 -2.56
N LYS A 173 2.30 -17.27 -1.69
CA LYS A 173 2.73 -17.94 -0.46
C LYS A 173 3.66 -19.13 -0.74
N ALA A 174 3.32 -19.97 -1.73
CA ALA A 174 4.17 -21.09 -2.13
C ALA A 174 5.55 -20.62 -2.59
N PHE A 175 5.63 -19.48 -3.27
CA PHE A 175 6.89 -18.88 -3.73
C PHE A 175 7.57 -17.95 -2.71
N LYS A 176 6.94 -17.74 -1.54
CA LYS A 176 7.39 -16.85 -0.45
C LYS A 176 7.61 -15.41 -0.91
N VAL A 177 6.69 -14.86 -1.69
CA VAL A 177 6.69 -13.44 -2.11
C VAL A 177 5.36 -12.79 -1.73
N PRO A 178 5.35 -11.48 -1.40
CA PRO A 178 4.11 -10.78 -1.10
C PRO A 178 3.22 -10.67 -2.34
N LEU A 179 1.92 -10.78 -2.13
CA LEU A 179 0.92 -10.39 -3.10
C LEU A 179 0.50 -8.92 -2.87
N ILE A 180 0.72 -8.08 -3.87
CA ILE A 180 0.29 -6.68 -3.90
C ILE A 180 -0.97 -6.58 -4.76
N VAL A 181 -2.02 -5.97 -4.21
CA VAL A 181 -3.30 -5.76 -4.91
C VAL A 181 -3.61 -4.27 -4.97
N ASP A 182 -3.71 -3.71 -6.17
CA ASP A 182 -4.34 -2.40 -6.37
C ASP A 182 -5.87 -2.57 -6.29
N ASN A 183 -6.46 -2.00 -5.25
CA ASN A 183 -7.89 -2.11 -4.94
C ASN A 183 -8.67 -0.81 -5.24
N THR A 184 -8.10 0.07 -6.07
CA THR A 184 -8.64 1.40 -6.36
C THR A 184 -10.11 1.39 -6.78
N VAL A 185 -10.49 0.45 -7.66
CA VAL A 185 -11.83 0.42 -8.27
C VAL A 185 -12.89 -0.05 -7.28
N ALA A 186 -12.61 -1.14 -6.57
CA ALA A 186 -13.59 -1.71 -5.65
C ALA A 186 -13.70 -0.89 -4.35
N THR A 187 -12.60 -0.26 -3.91
CA THR A 187 -12.44 0.35 -2.58
C THR A 187 -12.60 -0.69 -1.45
N PRO A 188 -12.21 -0.40 -0.19
CA PRO A 188 -12.49 -1.30 0.93
C PRO A 188 -13.97 -1.57 1.16
N TYR A 189 -14.88 -0.82 0.52
CA TYR A 189 -16.32 -1.00 0.68
C TYR A 189 -16.88 -2.20 -0.10
N LEU A 190 -16.39 -2.46 -1.32
CA LEU A 190 -16.90 -3.55 -2.15
C LEU A 190 -16.01 -4.81 -2.07
N LEU A 191 -14.71 -4.64 -1.86
CA LEU A 191 -13.76 -5.74 -1.76
C LEU A 191 -12.68 -5.40 -0.75
N ASN A 192 -12.37 -6.37 0.12
CA ASN A 192 -11.23 -6.33 1.01
C ASN A 192 -10.23 -7.41 0.58
N PRO A 193 -9.18 -7.09 -0.20
CA PRO A 193 -8.20 -8.07 -0.67
C PRO A 193 -7.41 -8.77 0.44
N ILE A 194 -7.28 -8.14 1.61
CA ILE A 194 -6.57 -8.72 2.76
C ILE A 194 -7.31 -9.97 3.25
N GLU A 195 -8.65 -9.95 3.25
CA GLU A 195 -9.47 -11.14 3.58
C GLU A 195 -9.22 -12.32 2.61
N TYR A 196 -8.72 -12.04 1.40
CA TYR A 196 -8.35 -13.04 0.37
C TYR A 196 -6.85 -13.28 0.27
N GLY A 197 -6.07 -12.78 1.24
CA GLY A 197 -4.64 -13.10 1.37
C GLY A 197 -3.69 -12.16 0.60
N ALA A 198 -4.14 -10.96 0.23
CA ALA A 198 -3.23 -9.89 -0.14
C ALA A 198 -2.36 -9.49 1.07
N ASN A 199 -1.08 -9.18 0.82
CA ASN A 199 -0.17 -8.71 1.85
C ASN A 199 -0.06 -7.19 1.88
N ILE A 200 -0.17 -6.56 0.71
CA ILE A 200 -0.16 -5.10 0.56
C ILE A 200 -1.34 -4.71 -0.33
N VAL A 201 -2.09 -3.68 0.08
CA VAL A 201 -3.15 -3.10 -0.73
C VAL A 201 -2.77 -1.67 -1.12
N ILE A 202 -2.97 -1.34 -2.40
CA ILE A 202 -2.68 -0.01 -2.94
C ILE A 202 -3.98 0.65 -3.40
N HIS A 203 -4.06 1.96 -3.21
CA HIS A 203 -5.12 2.79 -3.77
C HIS A 203 -4.59 4.03 -4.48
N SER A 204 -5.25 4.39 -5.58
CA SER A 204 -5.32 5.75 -6.07
C SER A 204 -6.49 6.46 -5.40
N LEU A 205 -6.20 7.19 -4.32
CA LEU A 205 -7.20 7.96 -3.57
C LEU A 205 -7.89 9.02 -4.44
N THR A 206 -7.24 9.44 -5.52
CA THR A 206 -7.78 10.31 -6.57
C THR A 206 -9.16 9.88 -7.09
N LYS A 207 -9.47 8.58 -7.04
CA LYS A 207 -10.67 8.00 -7.62
C LYS A 207 -11.83 8.01 -6.60
N TYR A 208 -12.39 6.84 -6.32
CA TYR A 208 -13.63 6.69 -5.56
C TYR A 208 -13.50 7.12 -4.09
N ILE A 209 -12.32 6.95 -3.47
CA ILE A 209 -12.11 7.35 -2.07
C ILE A 209 -12.23 8.87 -1.89
N ASN A 210 -11.64 9.67 -2.79
CA ASN A 210 -11.91 11.11 -2.80
C ASN A 210 -13.33 11.41 -3.33
N GLY A 211 -13.73 10.76 -4.43
CA GLY A 211 -15.11 10.76 -4.94
C GLY A 211 -15.60 12.08 -5.56
N ASN A 212 -14.87 13.18 -5.41
CA ASN A 212 -15.28 14.51 -5.85
C ASN A 212 -14.35 15.15 -6.92
N GLY A 213 -13.26 14.47 -7.30
CA GLY A 213 -12.36 14.94 -8.36
C GLY A 213 -11.49 16.16 -8.01
N THR A 214 -11.29 16.49 -6.73
CA THR A 214 -10.60 17.72 -6.32
C THR A 214 -9.14 17.56 -5.90
N ALA A 215 -8.67 16.33 -5.70
CA ALA A 215 -7.35 16.06 -5.13
C ALA A 215 -6.71 14.81 -5.71
N LEU A 216 -5.37 14.84 -5.79
CA LEU A 216 -4.53 13.68 -6.05
C LEU A 216 -4.04 13.09 -4.73
N GLY A 217 -3.95 11.76 -4.69
CA GLY A 217 -3.44 11.05 -3.52
C GLY A 217 -3.33 9.56 -3.81
N GLY A 218 -2.45 8.89 -3.09
CA GLY A 218 -2.32 7.44 -3.08
C GLY A 218 -2.21 6.93 -1.66
N ALA A 219 -2.42 5.63 -1.47
CA ALA A 219 -2.20 4.96 -0.19
C ALA A 219 -1.61 3.58 -0.40
N ILE A 220 -0.76 3.18 0.55
CA ILE A 220 -0.20 1.85 0.70
C ILE A 220 -0.70 1.34 2.06
N ILE A 221 -1.34 0.18 2.11
CA ILE A 221 -1.83 -0.44 3.34
C ILE A 221 -1.09 -1.76 3.52
N ASP A 222 -0.45 -1.94 4.67
CA ASP A 222 0.20 -3.19 5.05
C ASP A 222 -0.79 -4.06 5.84
N ALA A 223 -0.97 -5.30 5.39
CA ALA A 223 -1.78 -6.29 6.09
C ALA A 223 -1.13 -6.80 7.38
N GLY A 224 0.21 -6.71 7.50
CA GLY A 224 0.96 -7.26 8.64
C GLY A 224 1.03 -8.79 8.64
N THR A 225 0.84 -9.41 7.48
CA THR A 225 0.69 -10.87 7.34
C THR A 225 1.83 -11.55 6.59
N PHE A 226 2.77 -10.78 6.03
CA PHE A 226 3.90 -11.31 5.28
C PHE A 226 5.15 -11.46 6.15
N ASP A 227 5.82 -12.60 6.04
CA ASP A 227 7.10 -12.84 6.70
C ASP A 227 8.24 -12.23 5.88
N TRP A 228 8.61 -10.99 6.23
CA TRP A 228 9.74 -10.26 5.64
C TRP A 228 11.10 -10.89 5.98
N ALA A 229 11.18 -11.75 7.01
CA ALA A 229 12.41 -12.40 7.45
C ALA A 229 12.69 -13.74 6.75
N ASN A 230 11.99 -14.04 5.67
CA ASN A 230 12.12 -15.31 4.94
C ASN A 230 13.43 -15.47 4.12
N GLY A 231 14.33 -14.48 4.16
CA GLY A 231 15.62 -14.44 3.48
C GLY A 231 15.62 -13.82 2.09
N LYS A 232 14.46 -13.46 1.51
CA LYS A 232 14.39 -12.78 0.20
C LYS A 232 14.55 -11.26 0.26
N PHE A 233 14.40 -10.66 1.45
CA PHE A 233 14.39 -9.21 1.68
C PHE A 233 15.42 -8.79 2.73
N PRO A 234 16.73 -9.00 2.48
CA PRO A 234 17.78 -8.67 3.44
C PRO A 234 17.76 -7.19 3.86
N GLU A 235 17.24 -6.29 3.03
CA GLU A 235 17.10 -4.86 3.30
C GLU A 235 16.21 -4.53 4.53
N PHE A 236 15.36 -5.47 4.96
CA PHE A 236 14.53 -5.30 6.16
C PHE A 236 15.06 -6.03 7.39
N THR A 237 16.09 -6.87 7.23
CA THR A 237 16.59 -7.73 8.31
C THR A 237 18.06 -7.55 8.62
N GLU A 238 18.82 -6.91 7.73
CA GLU A 238 20.26 -6.69 7.86
C GLU A 238 20.56 -5.18 7.96
N PRO A 239 21.54 -4.76 8.79
CA PRO A 239 21.96 -3.36 8.91
C PRO A 239 22.59 -2.76 7.64
#